data_AF-A0AAW2UIP2-F1
#
_entry.id   AF-A0AAW2UIP2-F1
#
_cell.length_a   1.000
_cell.length_b   1.000
_cell.length_c   1.000
_cell.angle_alpha   90.00
_cell.angle_beta   90.00
_cell.angle_gamma   90.00
#
_symmetry.space_group_name_H-M   'P 1'
#
loop_
_entity.id
_entity.type
_entity.pdbx_description
1 polymer ?
#
loop_
_entity_poly.entity_id
_entity_poly.type
_entity_poly.pdbx_seq_one_letter_code
_entity_poly.pdbx_strand_id
1 'polypeptide(L)'
;MVWHYEGSGRFSVCSAYKLACISAAASTSGSTARNWRFIWRARVPPKVRLFVWKVCKNALPTMCNLRKRGVEVKEGCVLCDAETESVMHTLILCPFPRLDLALSTLPWLVISNYESRMEDGYGVCTVSLLVRT
;
A
#
# COMPACT_ATOMS: atom_id res chain seq x y z
N MET A 1 -40.37 0.04 -5.53
CA MET A 1 -39.34 0.00 -4.46
C MET A 1 -39.35 1.33 -3.75
N VAL A 2 -39.50 1.38 -2.42
CA VAL A 2 -39.62 2.62 -1.62
C VAL A 2 -38.43 2.69 -0.65
N TRP A 3 -37.82 3.85 -0.51
CA TRP A 3 -36.69 4.06 0.40
C TRP A 3 -37.22 4.29 1.82
N HIS A 4 -37.11 3.28 2.69
CA HIS A 4 -37.71 3.30 4.03
C HIS A 4 -36.92 4.09 5.09
N TYR A 5 -35.74 4.60 4.75
CA TYR A 5 -34.86 5.30 5.69
C TYR A 5 -35.08 6.82 5.73
N GLU A 6 -36.05 7.32 4.96
CA GLU A 6 -36.46 8.71 4.99
C GLU A 6 -37.99 8.79 4.87
N GLY A 7 -38.63 9.65 5.67
CA GLY A 7 -40.10 9.74 5.72
C GLY A 7 -40.75 10.15 4.40
N SER A 8 -39.97 10.66 3.44
CA SER A 8 -40.42 11.00 2.09
C SER A 8 -40.53 9.80 1.15
N GLY A 9 -39.99 8.63 1.53
CA GLY A 9 -39.99 7.42 0.70
C GLY A 9 -39.11 7.50 -0.56
N ARG A 10 -38.46 8.64 -0.82
CA ARG A 10 -37.61 8.88 -2.00
C ARG A 10 -36.16 8.60 -1.66
N PHE A 11 -35.45 7.95 -2.57
CA PHE A 11 -34.01 7.74 -2.43
C PHE A 11 -33.26 9.06 -2.62
N SER A 12 -32.29 9.32 -1.75
CA SER A 12 -31.30 10.38 -1.91
C SER A 12 -29.91 9.87 -1.56
N VAL A 13 -28.90 10.31 -2.32
CA VAL A 13 -27.50 10.01 -2.03
C VAL A 13 -27.11 10.47 -0.63
N CYS A 14 -27.70 11.58 -0.15
CA CYS A 14 -27.46 12.10 1.18
C CYS A 14 -27.94 11.14 2.29
N SER A 15 -29.16 10.59 2.19
CA SER A 15 -29.65 9.64 3.18
C SER A 15 -28.96 8.29 3.08
N ALA A 16 -28.63 7.83 1.88
CA ALA A 16 -27.80 6.63 1.69
C ALA A 16 -26.41 6.78 2.34
N TYR A 17 -25.76 7.93 2.13
CA TYR A 17 -24.45 8.22 2.73
C TYR A 17 -24.52 8.28 4.27
N LYS A 18 -25.54 8.93 4.84
CA LYS A 18 -25.75 8.96 6.29
C LYS A 18 -25.89 7.56 6.89
N LEU A 19 -26.66 6.68 6.27
CA LEU A 19 -26.79 5.29 6.71
C LEU A 19 -25.47 4.54 6.62
N ALA A 20 -24.71 4.73 5.54
CA ALA A 20 -23.40 4.13 5.37
C ALA A 20 -22.41 4.58 6.46
N CYS A 21 -22.46 5.85 6.87
CA CYS A 21 -21.66 6.34 7.99
C CYS A 21 -22.05 5.72 9.32
N ILE A 22 -23.36 5.59 9.59
CA ILE A 22 -23.88 4.99 10.83
C ILE A 22 -23.51 3.51 10.91
N SER A 23 -23.69 2.77 9.81
CA SER A 23 -23.33 1.34 9.77
C SER A 23 -21.82 1.13 9.92
N ALA A 24 -20.99 1.97 9.30
CA ALA A 24 -19.54 1.93 9.49
C ALA A 24 -19.11 2.24 10.94
N ALA A 25 -19.77 3.21 11.59
CA ALA A 25 -19.51 3.53 12.99
C ALA A 25 -19.91 2.38 13.93
N ALA A 26 -21.08 1.78 13.72
CA ALA A 26 -21.55 0.63 14.50
C ALA A 26 -20.63 -0.60 14.36
N SER A 27 -20.05 -0.81 13.17
CA SER A 27 -19.09 -1.89 12.90
C SER A 27 -17.75 -1.71 13.63
N THR A 28 -17.44 -0.50 14.09
CA THR A 28 -16.14 -0.17 14.70
C THR A 28 -16.11 -0.49 16.20
N SER A 29 -17.26 -0.68 16.85
CA SER A 29 -17.38 -0.84 18.31
C SER A 29 -16.76 -2.13 18.88
N GLY A 30 -16.47 -3.14 18.05
CA GLY A 30 -15.91 -4.43 18.49
C GLY A 30 -14.44 -4.67 18.12
N SER A 31 -13.84 -3.79 17.31
CA SER A 31 -12.43 -3.89 16.93
C SER A 31 -11.68 -2.76 17.62
N THR A 32 -10.56 -3.05 18.29
CA THR A 32 -9.64 -2.02 18.80
C THR A 32 -9.30 -1.08 17.65
N ALA A 33 -10.02 0.05 17.56
CA ALA A 33 -9.94 0.97 16.44
C ALA A 33 -8.53 1.54 16.42
N ARG A 34 -7.65 0.91 15.62
CA ARG A 34 -6.23 1.22 15.66
C ARG A 34 -6.05 2.64 15.18
N ASN A 35 -5.71 3.53 16.11
CA ASN A 35 -5.62 4.94 15.86
C ASN A 35 -4.37 5.24 15.03
N TRP A 36 -4.53 5.48 13.73
CA TRP A 36 -3.41 5.78 12.82
C TRP A 36 -2.92 7.24 12.88
N ARG A 37 -3.50 8.08 13.74
CA ARG A 37 -3.14 9.51 13.83
C ARG A 37 -1.66 9.73 14.09
N PHE A 38 -1.00 8.84 14.85
CA PHE A 38 0.44 8.98 15.13
C PHE A 38 1.29 8.86 13.85
N ILE A 39 0.93 7.96 12.92
CA ILE A 39 1.64 7.79 11.64
C ILE A 39 1.49 9.06 10.80
N TRP A 40 0.28 9.61 10.72
CA TRP A 40 0.00 10.75 9.85
C TRP A 40 0.53 12.07 10.40
N ARG A 41 0.69 12.19 11.73
CA ARG A 41 1.29 13.34 12.43
C ARG A 41 2.83 13.31 12.43
N ALA A 42 3.45 12.18 12.10
CA ALA A 42 4.90 12.08 12.06
C ALA A 42 5.49 13.01 10.98
N ARG A 43 6.54 13.75 11.33
CA ARG A 43 7.31 14.60 10.41
C ARG A 43 8.28 13.76 9.58
N VAL A 44 7.75 12.86 8.78
CA VAL A 44 8.52 11.98 7.89
C VAL A 44 7.95 12.06 6.46
N PRO A 45 8.76 11.75 5.43
CA PRO A 45 8.28 11.76 4.05
C PRO A 45 7.01 10.90 3.89
N PRO A 46 6.06 11.29 3.01
CA PRO A 46 4.83 10.53 2.75
C PRO A 46 5.07 9.04 2.46
N LYS A 47 6.17 8.73 1.75
CA LYS A 47 6.59 7.35 1.45
C LYS A 47 6.81 6.52 2.72
N VAL A 48 7.46 7.10 3.73
CA VAL A 48 7.72 6.43 5.02
C VAL A 48 6.43 6.22 5.80
N ARG A 49 5.53 7.21 5.83
CA ARG A 49 4.21 7.07 6.48
C ARG A 49 3.39 5.93 5.89
N LEU A 50 3.35 5.84 4.57
CA LEU A 50 2.66 4.77 3.86
C LEU A 50 3.30 3.41 4.14
N PHE A 51 4.63 3.33 4.16
CA PHE A 51 5.34 2.11 4.49
C PHE A 51 5.03 1.62 5.90
N VAL A 52 5.14 2.48 6.91
CA VAL A 52 4.82 2.15 8.30
C VAL A 52 3.36 1.72 8.44
N TRP A 53 2.44 2.41 7.77
CA TRP A 53 1.03 2.00 7.78
C TRP A 53 0.82 0.61 7.18
N LYS A 54 1.48 0.29 6.05
CA LYS A 54 1.46 -1.06 5.45
C LYS A 54 2.06 -2.11 6.38
N VAL A 55 3.16 -1.80 7.07
CA VAL A 55 3.80 -2.68 8.07
C VAL A 55 2.84 -2.97 9.21
N CYS A 56 2.25 -1.94 9.83
CA CYS A 56 1.32 -2.11 10.95
C CYS A 56 0.04 -2.86 10.54
N LYS A 57 -0.38 -2.77 9.28
CA LYS A 57 -1.51 -3.52 8.72
C LYS A 57 -1.13 -4.93 8.25
N ASN A 58 0.14 -5.32 8.37
CA ASN A 58 0.67 -6.57 7.80
C ASN A 58 0.25 -6.73 6.32
N ALA A 59 0.33 -5.64 5.56
CA ALA A 59 -0.13 -5.53 4.18
C ALA A 59 1.02 -5.57 3.15
N LEU A 60 2.25 -5.85 3.61
CA LEU A 60 3.39 -6.05 2.72
C LEU A 60 3.26 -7.41 2.00
N PRO A 61 3.74 -7.51 0.75
CA PRO A 61 3.72 -8.74 -0.03
C PRO A 61 4.80 -9.72 0.45
N THR A 62 4.67 -10.22 1.67
CA THR A 62 5.51 -11.31 2.19
C THR A 62 4.93 -12.66 1.79
N MET A 63 5.75 -13.71 1.72
CA MET A 63 5.26 -15.06 1.37
C MET A 63 4.14 -15.53 2.30
N CYS A 64 4.24 -15.23 3.60
CA CYS A 64 3.15 -15.49 4.54
C CYS A 64 1.83 -14.80 4.15
N ASN A 65 1.88 -13.55 3.68
CA ASN A 65 0.69 -12.80 3.30
C ASN A 65 0.16 -13.18 1.92
N LEU A 66 1.04 -13.58 1.00
CA LEU A 66 0.68 -14.10 -0.32
C LEU A 66 -0.02 -15.47 -0.19
N ARG A 67 0.51 -16.36 0.64
CA ARG A 67 -0.10 -17.66 0.96
C ARG A 67 -1.48 -17.51 1.60
N LYS A 68 -1.64 -16.56 2.54
CA LYS A 68 -2.96 -16.22 3.12
C LYS A 68 -3.99 -15.77 2.09
N ARG A 69 -3.53 -15.25 0.94
CA ARG A 69 -4.38 -14.84 -0.19
C ARG A 69 -4.58 -15.94 -1.23
N GLY A 70 -4.08 -17.15 -0.98
CA GLY A 70 -4.21 -18.29 -1.90
C GLY A 70 -3.21 -18.29 -3.05
N VAL A 71 -2.15 -17.47 -2.99
CA VAL A 71 -1.06 -17.55 -3.96
C VAL A 71 -0.13 -18.68 -3.55
N GLU A 72 0.16 -19.59 -4.48
CA GLU A 72 1.14 -20.65 -4.28
C GLU A 72 2.55 -20.04 -4.33
N VAL A 73 3.23 -20.07 -3.18
CA VAL A 73 4.58 -19.52 -3.00
C VAL A 73 5.40 -20.50 -2.18
N LYS A 74 6.70 -20.58 -2.46
CA LYS A 74 7.63 -21.43 -1.73
C LYS A 74 7.67 -21.06 -0.25
N GLU A 75 7.79 -22.08 0.60
CA GLU A 75 7.94 -21.90 2.03
C GLU A 75 9.39 -21.54 2.35
N GLY A 76 9.62 -20.30 2.76
CA GLY A 76 10.96 -19.82 3.12
C GLY A 76 11.15 -18.35 2.79
N CYS A 77 12.12 -17.72 3.45
CA CYS A 77 12.55 -16.37 3.11
C CYS A 77 13.42 -16.42 1.86
N VAL A 78 13.05 -15.67 0.82
CA VAL A 78 13.82 -15.56 -0.42
C VAL A 78 15.22 -14.93 -0.27
N LEU A 79 15.59 -14.49 0.93
CA LEU A 79 16.87 -13.84 1.23
C LEU A 79 17.83 -14.74 1.98
N CYS A 80 17.35 -15.37 3.06
CA CYS A 80 18.19 -16.21 3.90
C CYS A 80 17.87 -17.71 3.78
N ASP A 81 16.75 -18.07 3.16
CA ASP A 81 16.23 -19.44 2.98
C ASP A 81 16.11 -20.27 4.28
N ALA A 82 16.29 -19.64 5.45
CA ALA A 82 16.41 -20.32 6.73
C ALA A 82 15.11 -20.33 7.53
N GLU A 83 14.28 -19.30 7.39
CA GLU A 83 13.05 -19.14 8.17
C GLU A 83 11.90 -18.62 7.31
N THR A 84 10.65 -18.83 7.77
CA THR A 84 9.45 -18.36 7.05
C THR A 84 9.41 -16.85 6.90
N GLU A 85 9.11 -16.37 5.69
CA GLU A 85 9.07 -14.94 5.39
C GLU A 85 7.87 -14.24 6.05
N SER A 86 8.10 -13.65 7.22
CA SER A 86 7.15 -12.77 7.92
C SER A 86 7.59 -11.31 7.81
N VAL A 87 6.69 -10.35 8.04
CA VAL A 87 7.04 -8.91 8.01
C VAL A 87 8.16 -8.57 8.99
N MET A 88 8.15 -9.16 10.19
CA MET A 88 9.22 -8.97 11.17
C MET A 88 10.53 -9.61 10.71
N HIS A 89 10.45 -10.80 10.12
CA HIS A 89 11.62 -11.47 9.57
C HIS A 89 12.24 -10.65 8.43
N THR A 90 11.47 -10.28 7.41
CA THR A 90 11.97 -9.50 6.25
C THR A 90 12.61 -8.16 6.62
N LEU A 91 12.14 -7.51 7.68
CA LEU A 91 12.58 -6.16 8.06
C LEU A 91 13.64 -6.11 9.16
N ILE A 92 13.60 -7.04 10.12
CA ILE A 92 14.39 -6.93 11.37
C ILE A 92 15.18 -8.20 11.66
N LEU A 93 14.58 -9.39 11.52
CA LEU A 93 15.22 -10.64 11.97
C LEU A 93 16.06 -11.32 10.89
N CYS A 94 15.84 -11.00 9.62
CA CYS A 94 16.60 -11.59 8.53
C CYS A 94 18.04 -11.07 8.56
N PRO A 95 19.06 -11.94 8.41
CA PRO A 95 20.46 -11.53 8.30
C PRO A 95 20.72 -10.65 7.05
N PHE A 96 19.84 -10.73 6.05
CA PHE A 96 19.86 -9.91 4.84
C PHE A 96 18.53 -9.15 4.69
N PRO A 97 18.28 -8.10 5.48
CA PRO A 97 16.98 -7.44 5.49
C PRO A 97 16.72 -6.71 4.16
N ARG A 98 15.53 -6.92 3.59
CA ARG A 98 15.10 -6.23 2.35
C ARG A 98 14.47 -4.88 2.69
N LEU A 99 15.29 -3.84 2.84
CA LEU A 99 14.78 -2.46 2.99
C LEU A 99 14.20 -1.90 1.67
N ASP A 100 14.59 -2.43 0.51
CA ASP A 100 14.18 -1.93 -0.81
C ASP A 100 12.70 -2.15 -1.16
N LEU A 101 11.98 -2.98 -0.40
CA LEU A 101 10.52 -3.15 -0.55
C LEU A 101 9.74 -1.83 -0.34
N ALA A 102 10.37 -0.83 0.30
CA ALA A 102 9.82 0.49 0.53
C ALA A 102 9.63 1.33 -0.76
N LEU A 103 10.33 1.00 -1.85
CA LEU A 103 10.31 1.79 -3.10
C LEU A 103 9.68 1.06 -4.29
N SER A 104 9.75 -0.28 -4.35
CA SER A 104 9.30 -1.07 -5.50
C SER A 104 7.82 -1.47 -5.50
N THR A 105 7.11 -1.34 -4.36
CA THR A 105 5.68 -1.70 -4.26
C THR A 105 4.72 -0.67 -4.87
N LEU A 106 5.24 0.30 -5.63
CA LEU A 106 4.49 1.27 -6.42
C LEU A 106 5.01 1.22 -7.87
N PRO A 107 4.28 0.57 -8.79
CA PRO A 107 4.70 0.46 -10.20
C PRO A 107 4.97 1.80 -10.88
N TRP A 108 4.37 2.90 -10.41
CA TRP A 108 4.52 4.23 -11.01
C TRP A 108 5.87 4.91 -10.72
N LEU A 109 6.67 4.42 -9.76
CA LEU A 109 7.96 5.04 -9.39
C LEU A 109 9.18 4.44 -10.12
N VAL A 110 9.03 3.28 -10.76
CA VAL A 110 10.13 2.65 -11.52
C VAL A 110 10.33 3.35 -12.87
N ILE A 111 9.25 3.84 -13.50
CA ILE A 111 9.34 4.52 -14.81
C ILE A 111 10.01 5.91 -14.70
N SER A 112 9.89 6.59 -13.55
CA SER A 112 10.45 7.95 -13.37
C SER A 112 11.88 8.00 -12.81
N ASN A 113 12.45 6.88 -12.36
CA ASN A 113 13.79 6.86 -11.75
C ASN A 113 14.76 5.88 -12.43
N TYR A 114 14.32 5.15 -13.47
CA TYR A 114 15.23 4.32 -14.27
C TYR A 114 16.00 5.15 -15.32
N GLU A 115 15.47 6.31 -15.72
CA GLU A 115 16.08 7.21 -16.72
C GLU A 115 17.08 8.21 -16.10
N SER A 116 17.80 7.79 -15.06
CA SER A 116 18.82 8.64 -14.41
C SER A 116 20.09 7.89 -14.05
N ARG A 117 20.23 6.63 -14.50
CA ARG A 117 21.43 5.84 -14.19
C ARG A 117 21.93 4.96 -15.33
N MET A 118 21.87 5.48 -16.55
CA MET A 118 22.76 5.08 -17.64
C MET A 118 23.06 6.31 -18.47
N GLU A 119 24.24 6.90 -18.28
CA GLU A 119 25.09 7.51 -19.32
C GLU A 119 26.30 8.20 -18.64
N ASP A 120 27.26 7.39 -18.18
CA ASP A 120 28.66 7.79 -18.27
C ASP A 120 29.25 7.05 -19.47
N GLY A 121 29.38 7.77 -20.58
CA GLY A 121 30.12 7.33 -21.74
C GLY A 121 29.27 7.30 -23.01
N TYR A 122 29.63 8.21 -23.93
CA TYR A 122 29.31 8.28 -25.36
C TYR A 122 27.87 8.59 -25.79
N GLY A 123 27.67 9.83 -26.26
CA GLY A 123 26.93 10.07 -27.51
C GLY A 123 25.53 10.68 -27.39
N VAL A 124 25.50 12.01 -27.31
CA VAL A 124 24.33 12.87 -27.60
C VAL A 124 23.52 12.41 -28.83
N CYS A 125 22.20 12.35 -28.69
CA CYS A 125 21.24 12.63 -29.78
C CYS A 125 19.98 13.26 -29.18
N THR A 126 19.99 14.58 -29.06
CA THR A 126 18.79 15.39 -28.83
C THR A 126 17.77 15.11 -29.93
N VAL A 127 16.58 14.63 -29.57
CA VAL A 127 15.44 14.68 -30.50
C VAL A 127 14.37 15.58 -29.90
N SER A 128 14.31 16.76 -30.51
CA SER A 128 13.39 17.84 -30.27
C SER A 128 11.92 17.39 -30.25
N LEU A 129 11.18 17.99 -29.32
CA LEU A 129 9.72 18.10 -29.33
C LEU A 129 9.21 18.57 -30.70
N LEU A 130 8.36 17.75 -31.33
CA LEU A 130 7.35 18.22 -32.27
C LEU A 130 6.02 17.52 -31.96
N VAL A 131 5.31 18.07 -30.97
CA VAL A 131 3.86 17.93 -30.90
C VAL A 131 3.28 19.01 -31.79
N ARG A 132 2.71 18.63 -32.93
CA ARG A 132 1.79 19.46 -33.70
C ARG A 132 0.48 18.70 -33.88
N THR A 133 -0.55 19.31 -33.27
CA THR A 133 -2.01 19.21 -33.49
C THR A 133 -2.65 17.83 -33.48
#